data_AF-A0A562HKN7-F1
#
_entry.id   AF-A0A562HKN7-F1
#
_cell.length_a   1.000
_cell.length_b   1.000
_cell.length_c   1.000
_cell.angle_alpha   90.00
_cell.angle_beta   90.00
_cell.angle_gamma   90.00
#
_symmetry.space_group_name_H-M   'P 1'
#
loop_
_entity.id
_entity.type
_entity.pdbx_description
1 polymer ?
#
loop_
_entity_poly.entity_id
_entity_poly.type
_entity_poly.pdbx_seq_one_letter_code
_entity_poly.pdbx_strand_id
1 'polypeptide(L)'
;MAIDPLIAKALMHLAVKVATDEESRKKILLLILTPVLSVLLIMSMFFYILTHPLDFLGQFFDSQTLSSVEQLQSDFGMYQGILQTDPDYVDSYGISYEGITINKESETPVVYYNQLDSRWADKPYGTDDIGSYACGPTSMAMVISSLTKADIDPVQMSKWAYDKGYWCKGSGSYHSLIPGAAKSFGLDVEGCQSTETNRIVDALTAGKLVVAIMAKGHFTASGHFIVLRGVTKEGKILVADPASRKRSDQEWDLSIILDEASRNAGSGGPFWIIGKK
;
A
#
# COMPACT_ATOMS: atom_id res chain seq x y z
N MET A 1 -45.61 37.78 27.45
CA MET A 1 -46.71 37.68 26.46
C MET A 1 -47.81 36.86 27.11
N ALA A 2 -48.96 37.45 27.41
CA ALA A 2 -50.05 36.74 28.10
C ALA A 2 -50.64 35.67 27.17
N ILE A 3 -50.74 34.43 27.65
CA ILE A 3 -51.33 33.33 26.90
C ILE A 3 -52.82 33.61 26.75
N ASP A 4 -53.35 33.49 25.54
CA ASP A 4 -54.77 33.70 25.25
C ASP A 4 -55.66 32.83 26.18
N PRO A 5 -56.72 33.38 26.79
CA PRO A 5 -57.60 32.65 27.70
C PRO A 5 -58.22 31.37 27.11
N LEU A 6 -58.46 31.33 25.80
CA LEU A 6 -58.93 30.12 25.09
C LEU A 6 -57.85 29.05 25.03
N ILE A 7 -56.61 29.44 24.77
CA ILE A 7 -55.45 28.52 24.77
C ILE A 7 -55.21 27.99 26.18
N ALA A 8 -55.29 28.84 27.21
CA ALA A 8 -55.15 28.44 28.61
C ALA A 8 -56.24 27.45 29.04
N LYS A 9 -57.50 27.68 28.65
CA LYS A 9 -58.61 26.78 28.94
C LYS A 9 -58.50 25.45 28.20
N ALA A 10 -58.07 25.48 26.93
CA ALA A 10 -57.84 24.27 26.14
C ALA A 10 -56.71 23.41 26.74
N LEU A 11 -55.60 24.03 27.15
CA LEU A 11 -54.48 23.36 27.82
C LEU A 11 -54.90 22.75 29.17
N MET A 12 -55.68 23.48 29.96
CA MET A 12 -56.21 22.98 31.24
C MET A 12 -57.14 21.76 31.03
N HIS A 13 -58.04 21.83 30.05
CA HIS A 13 -58.95 20.74 29.74
C HIS A 13 -58.23 19.51 29.17
N LEU A 14 -57.15 19.73 28.40
CA LEU A 14 -56.27 18.68 27.93
C LEU A 14 -55.57 18.01 29.12
N ALA A 15 -54.98 18.81 30.03
CA ALA A 15 -54.26 18.31 31.21
C ALA A 15 -55.15 17.45 32.14
N VAL A 16 -56.40 17.88 32.37
CA VAL A 16 -57.37 17.10 33.17
C VAL A 16 -57.75 15.79 32.49
N LYS A 17 -57.94 15.80 31.16
CA LYS A 17 -58.26 14.59 30.39
C LYS A 17 -57.08 13.61 30.35
N VAL A 18 -55.84 14.10 30.25
CA VAL A 18 -54.62 13.28 30.34
C VAL A 18 -54.45 12.63 31.72
N ALA A 19 -54.82 13.33 32.80
CA ALA A 19 -54.68 12.84 34.17
C ALA A 19 -55.67 11.73 34.53
N THR A 20 -56.82 11.67 33.84
CA THR A 20 -57.94 10.78 34.17
C THR A 20 -58.15 9.62 33.20
N ASP A 21 -57.65 9.74 31.95
CA ASP A 21 -57.78 8.69 30.92
C ASP A 21 -56.42 8.06 30.58
N GLU A 22 -56.27 6.77 30.86
CA GLU A 22 -55.03 6.01 30.61
C GLU A 22 -54.71 5.92 29.11
N GLU A 23 -55.74 5.80 28.26
CA GLU A 23 -55.56 5.66 26.82
C GLU A 23 -55.09 6.97 26.17
N SER A 24 -55.69 8.11 26.56
CA SER A 24 -55.23 9.45 26.15
C SER A 24 -53.81 9.73 26.61
N ARG A 25 -53.41 9.29 27.82
CA ARG A 25 -52.05 9.46 28.34
C ARG A 25 -51.03 8.69 27.52
N LYS A 26 -51.31 7.42 27.17
CA LYS A 26 -50.45 6.61 26.31
C LYS A 26 -50.30 7.22 24.92
N LYS A 27 -51.39 7.71 24.31
CA LYS A 27 -51.36 8.38 23.00
C LYS A 27 -50.54 9.65 23.00
N ILE A 28 -50.64 10.47 24.05
CA ILE A 28 -49.87 11.72 24.19
C ILE A 28 -48.39 11.43 24.50
N LEU A 29 -48.10 10.43 25.33
CA LEU A 29 -46.73 9.94 25.55
C LEU A 29 -46.10 9.46 24.24
N LEU A 30 -46.82 8.68 23.43
CA LEU A 30 -46.35 8.26 22.11
C LEU A 30 -46.10 9.46 21.19
N LEU A 31 -47.03 10.42 21.11
CA LEU A 31 -46.87 11.63 20.30
C LEU A 31 -45.65 12.48 20.67
N ILE A 32 -45.24 12.46 21.95
CA ILE A 32 -44.04 13.18 22.42
C ILE A 32 -42.78 12.32 22.26
N LEU A 33 -42.86 11.04 22.59
CA LEU A 33 -41.70 10.14 22.61
C LEU A 33 -41.23 9.76 21.21
N THR A 34 -42.15 9.59 20.26
CA THR A 34 -41.83 9.26 18.86
C THR A 34 -40.90 10.28 18.19
N PRO A 35 -41.18 11.60 18.20
CA PRO A 35 -40.26 12.57 17.62
C PRO A 35 -38.94 12.67 18.38
N VAL A 36 -38.95 12.55 19.71
CA VAL A 36 -37.72 12.59 20.53
C VAL A 36 -36.80 11.41 20.22
N LEU A 37 -37.34 10.19 20.16
CA LEU A 37 -36.58 9.00 19.77
C LEU A 37 -36.10 9.08 18.32
N SER A 38 -36.91 9.63 17.41
CA SER A 38 -36.52 9.82 16.01
C SER A 38 -35.33 10.78 15.89
N VAL A 39 -35.34 11.90 16.62
CA VAL A 39 -34.23 12.85 16.65
C VAL A 39 -32.97 12.22 17.26
N LEU A 40 -33.11 11.48 18.37
CA LEU A 40 -31.98 10.77 18.98
C LEU A 40 -31.37 9.74 18.02
N LEU A 41 -32.20 9.02 17.27
CA LEU A 41 -31.76 8.02 16.31
C LEU A 41 -31.05 8.68 15.11
N ILE A 42 -31.59 9.80 14.59
CA ILE A 42 -30.94 10.59 13.53
C ILE A 42 -29.58 11.14 14.03
N MET A 43 -29.53 11.65 15.25
CA MET A 43 -28.30 12.19 15.83
C MET A 43 -27.24 11.10 16.06
N SER A 44 -27.65 9.92 16.53
CA SER A 44 -26.78 8.75 16.67
C SER A 44 -26.28 8.24 15.32
N MET A 45 -27.14 8.25 14.28
CA MET A 45 -26.75 7.89 12.92
C MET A 45 -25.73 8.89 12.37
N PHE A 46 -25.95 10.19 12.56
CA PHE A 46 -24.98 11.22 12.15
C PHE A 46 -23.64 11.06 12.85
N PHE A 47 -23.65 10.80 14.16
CA PHE A 47 -22.44 10.54 14.92
C PHE A 47 -21.70 9.29 14.43
N TYR A 48 -22.44 8.22 14.09
CA TYR A 48 -21.88 7.00 13.50
C TYR A 48 -21.22 7.28 12.14
N ILE A 49 -21.91 7.99 11.25
CA ILE A 49 -21.37 8.37 9.92
C ILE A 49 -20.11 9.23 10.07
N LEU A 50 -20.07 10.16 11.02
CA LEU A 50 -18.91 11.02 11.25
C LEU A 50 -17.71 10.27 11.83
N THR A 51 -17.96 9.24 12.64
CA THR A 51 -16.91 8.45 13.29
C THR A 51 -16.43 7.28 12.44
N HIS A 52 -17.26 6.79 11.51
CA HIS A 52 -17.00 5.63 10.64
C HIS A 52 -17.40 5.92 9.18
N PRO A 53 -16.85 6.97 8.54
CA PRO A 53 -17.30 7.41 7.22
C PRO A 53 -17.08 6.36 6.13
N LEU A 54 -16.02 5.55 6.23
CA LEU A 54 -15.70 4.53 5.24
C LEU A 54 -16.62 3.30 5.35
N ASP A 55 -16.94 2.84 6.56
CA ASP A 55 -17.86 1.72 6.77
C ASP A 55 -19.26 2.04 6.26
N PHE A 56 -19.70 3.29 6.48
CA PHE A 56 -20.97 3.77 5.95
C PHE A 56 -20.95 3.84 4.42
N LEU A 57 -19.90 4.42 3.82
CA LEU A 57 -19.74 4.47 2.36
C LEU A 57 -19.65 3.06 1.75
N GLY A 58 -19.01 2.12 2.45
CA GLY A 58 -18.90 0.71 2.08
C GLY A 58 -20.24 0.02 1.84
N GLN A 59 -21.30 0.45 2.53
CA GLN A 59 -22.65 -0.11 2.36
C GLN A 59 -23.30 0.29 1.01
N PHE A 60 -22.79 1.31 0.33
CA PHE A 60 -23.28 1.76 -0.98
C PHE A 60 -22.51 1.13 -2.15
N PHE A 61 -21.45 0.39 -1.85
CA PHE A 61 -20.63 -0.29 -2.84
C PHE A 61 -20.99 -1.78 -2.89
N ASP A 62 -21.08 -2.34 -4.10
CA ASP A 62 -21.16 -3.79 -4.25
C ASP A 62 -19.79 -4.43 -3.97
N SER A 63 -19.74 -5.76 -3.82
CA SER A 63 -18.49 -6.47 -3.53
C SER A 63 -17.42 -6.24 -4.60
N GLN A 64 -17.81 -5.99 -5.86
CA GLN A 64 -16.88 -5.61 -6.92
C GLN A 64 -16.32 -4.20 -6.73
N THR A 65 -17.14 -3.23 -6.31
CA THR A 65 -16.69 -1.85 -6.06
C THR A 65 -15.85 -1.77 -4.78
N LEU A 66 -16.19 -2.53 -3.74
CA LEU A 66 -15.36 -2.67 -2.55
C LEU A 66 -13.99 -3.26 -2.88
N SER A 67 -13.95 -4.35 -3.67
CA SER A 67 -12.68 -4.90 -4.16
C SER A 67 -11.92 -3.91 -5.04
N SER A 68 -12.64 -3.08 -5.82
CA SER A 68 -12.03 -2.04 -6.64
C SER A 68 -11.48 -0.89 -5.80
N VAL A 69 -12.12 -0.53 -4.69
CA VAL A 69 -11.69 0.51 -3.75
C VAL A 69 -10.53 0.03 -2.87
N GLU A 70 -10.55 -1.23 -2.41
CA GLU A 70 -9.43 -1.87 -1.72
C GLU A 70 -8.24 -2.02 -2.68
N GLN A 71 -8.49 -2.41 -3.93
CA GLN A 71 -7.49 -2.43 -4.98
C GLN A 71 -7.00 -1.01 -5.29
N LEU A 72 -7.85 0.00 -5.27
CA LEU A 72 -7.47 1.42 -5.38
C LEU A 72 -6.56 1.82 -4.21
N GLN A 73 -6.98 1.61 -2.97
CA GLN A 73 -6.20 1.95 -1.79
C GLN A 73 -4.86 1.19 -1.76
N SER A 74 -4.85 -0.08 -2.17
CA SER A 74 -3.64 -0.85 -2.41
C SER A 74 -2.78 -0.19 -3.49
N ASP A 75 -3.35 0.10 -4.65
CA ASP A 75 -2.64 0.61 -5.81
C ASP A 75 -2.08 2.03 -5.55
N PHE A 76 -2.78 2.84 -4.76
CA PHE A 76 -2.38 4.20 -4.38
C PHE A 76 -1.73 4.28 -2.99
N GLY A 77 -1.50 3.13 -2.34
CA GLY A 77 -1.01 3.02 -0.97
C GLY A 77 0.49 3.15 -0.88
N MET A 78 0.97 4.41 -0.82
CA MET A 78 2.36 4.87 -0.65
C MET A 78 3.05 5.26 -1.96
N TYR A 79 3.20 6.57 -2.14
CA TYR A 79 3.93 7.20 -3.24
C TYR A 79 5.42 6.94 -3.10
N GLN A 80 6.07 6.44 -4.15
CA GLN A 80 7.52 6.53 -4.27
C GLN A 80 7.89 7.97 -4.61
N GLY A 81 8.62 8.60 -3.70
CA GLY A 81 9.26 9.89 -3.93
C GLY A 81 10.58 9.94 -3.18
N ILE A 82 11.68 9.69 -3.90
CA ILE A 82 13.02 9.91 -3.35
C ILE A 82 13.31 11.40 -3.49
N LEU A 83 13.46 12.09 -2.37
CA LEU A 83 13.82 13.51 -2.37
C LEU A 83 15.24 13.65 -2.93
N GLN A 84 15.50 14.65 -3.77
CA GLN A 84 16.86 14.91 -4.26
C GLN A 84 17.86 15.23 -3.14
N THR A 85 17.37 15.61 -1.97
CA THR A 85 18.15 15.84 -0.75
C THR A 85 18.46 14.57 0.05
N ASP A 86 17.88 13.43 -0.34
CA ASP A 86 18.16 12.14 0.31
C ASP A 86 19.65 11.78 0.10
N PRO A 87 20.39 11.38 1.14
CA PRO A 87 21.80 11.03 1.00
C PRO A 87 22.06 9.95 -0.04
N ASP A 88 21.18 8.95 -0.14
CA ASP A 88 21.34 7.87 -1.12
C ASP A 88 21.03 8.35 -2.55
N TYR A 89 20.18 9.37 -2.70
CA TYR A 89 20.00 10.07 -3.96
C TYR A 89 21.30 10.75 -4.38
N VAL A 90 21.88 11.55 -3.48
CA VAL A 90 23.10 12.33 -3.74
C VAL A 90 24.29 11.41 -4.05
N ASP A 91 24.42 10.30 -3.32
CA ASP A 91 25.52 9.37 -3.46
C ASP A 91 25.41 8.50 -4.73
N SER A 92 24.21 8.22 -5.22
CA SER A 92 23.99 7.33 -6.38
C SER A 92 23.78 8.08 -7.70
N TYR A 93 23.24 9.29 -7.66
CA TYR A 93 22.88 10.04 -8.85
C TYR A 93 24.11 10.40 -9.70
N GLY A 94 24.05 10.09 -10.98
CA GLY A 94 25.14 10.39 -11.93
C GLY A 94 26.22 9.31 -12.04
N ILE A 95 26.13 8.23 -11.26
CA ILE A 95 27.08 7.11 -11.31
C ILE A 95 26.57 6.05 -12.30
N SER A 96 27.47 5.37 -13.02
CA SER A 96 27.12 4.18 -13.82
C SER A 96 27.46 2.90 -13.06
N TYR A 97 26.49 1.97 -13.03
CA TYR A 97 26.57 0.64 -12.45
C TYR A 97 26.53 -0.46 -13.53
N GLU A 98 27.08 -0.18 -14.72
CA GLU A 98 27.07 -1.13 -15.83
C GLU A 98 27.82 -2.43 -15.51
N GLY A 99 27.23 -3.56 -15.87
CA GLY A 99 27.84 -4.89 -15.72
C GLY A 99 28.00 -5.37 -14.28
N ILE A 100 27.42 -4.68 -13.29
CA ILE A 100 27.52 -5.08 -11.90
C ILE A 100 26.58 -6.26 -11.62
N THR A 101 27.15 -7.32 -11.06
CA THR A 101 26.42 -8.38 -10.37
C THR A 101 26.78 -8.31 -8.90
N ILE A 102 25.79 -8.27 -8.01
CA ILE A 102 26.02 -8.38 -6.57
C ILE A 102 25.95 -9.85 -6.21
N ASN A 103 27.02 -10.34 -5.58
CA ASN A 103 27.17 -11.69 -5.09
C ASN A 103 27.92 -11.71 -3.74
N LYS A 104 27.49 -12.57 -2.82
CA LYS A 104 28.15 -12.90 -1.54
C LYS A 104 28.06 -14.42 -1.33
N GLU A 105 28.80 -14.95 -0.36
CA GLU A 105 28.67 -16.38 -0.02
C GLU A 105 27.24 -16.70 0.45
N SER A 106 26.64 -17.77 -0.11
CA SER A 106 25.32 -18.32 0.28
C SER A 106 24.08 -17.53 -0.19
N GLU A 107 24.17 -16.84 -1.34
CA GLU A 107 23.03 -16.12 -1.92
C GLU A 107 22.76 -16.46 -3.40
N THR A 108 21.67 -15.90 -3.94
CA THR A 108 21.45 -15.85 -5.38
C THR A 108 22.18 -14.65 -5.98
N PRO A 109 23.12 -14.82 -6.91
CA PRO A 109 23.72 -13.69 -7.62
C PRO A 109 22.65 -12.87 -8.34
N VAL A 110 22.70 -11.55 -8.18
CA VAL A 110 21.70 -10.63 -8.77
C VAL A 110 22.40 -9.62 -9.67
N VAL A 111 21.94 -9.53 -10.92
CA VAL A 111 22.25 -8.40 -11.81
C VAL A 111 21.74 -7.13 -11.13
N TYR A 112 22.63 -6.17 -10.91
CA TYR A 112 22.31 -4.96 -10.18
C TYR A 112 22.06 -3.79 -11.11
N TYR A 113 20.92 -3.14 -10.90
CA TYR A 113 20.59 -1.87 -11.53
C TYR A 113 20.20 -0.87 -10.44
N ASN A 114 20.62 0.37 -10.63
CA ASN A 114 20.24 1.49 -9.79
C ASN A 114 19.42 2.48 -10.61
N GLN A 115 18.22 2.86 -10.17
CA GLN A 115 17.32 3.76 -10.89
C GLN A 115 17.93 5.17 -11.09
N LEU A 116 18.88 5.56 -10.23
CA LEU A 116 19.59 6.85 -10.26
C LEU A 116 20.84 6.83 -11.16
N ASP A 117 21.10 5.71 -11.84
CA ASP A 117 22.22 5.57 -12.75
C ASP A 117 22.15 6.59 -13.88
N SER A 118 23.29 7.23 -14.20
CA SER A 118 23.38 8.27 -15.23
C SER A 118 22.93 7.82 -16.62
N ARG A 119 22.93 6.51 -16.89
CA ARG A 119 22.47 5.96 -18.16
C ARG A 119 20.96 6.10 -18.35
N TRP A 120 20.16 6.29 -17.30
CA TRP A 120 18.70 6.32 -17.41
C TRP A 120 17.93 7.14 -16.39
N ALA A 121 18.54 7.71 -15.35
CA ALA A 121 17.81 8.45 -14.32
C ALA A 121 16.89 9.55 -14.88
N ASP A 122 17.30 10.21 -15.96
CA ASP A 122 16.57 11.28 -16.65
C ASP A 122 15.60 10.77 -17.76
N LYS A 123 15.53 9.46 -17.98
CA LYS A 123 14.63 8.86 -18.98
C LYS A 123 13.22 8.69 -18.43
N PRO A 124 12.20 8.61 -19.31
CA PRO A 124 10.82 8.60 -18.88
C PRO A 124 10.39 7.28 -18.25
N TYR A 125 9.61 7.39 -17.18
CA TYR A 125 8.66 6.38 -16.72
C TYR A 125 7.25 7.01 -16.71
N GLY A 126 6.52 6.80 -17.80
CA GLY A 126 5.29 7.56 -18.08
C GLY A 126 5.58 9.03 -18.30
N THR A 127 4.90 9.91 -17.56
CA THR A 127 5.22 11.36 -17.56
C THR A 127 6.23 11.77 -16.49
N ASP A 128 6.71 10.82 -15.69
CA ASP A 128 7.71 11.02 -14.66
C ASP A 128 9.08 10.51 -15.14
N ASP A 129 10.13 10.62 -14.32
CA ASP A 129 11.48 10.11 -14.61
C ASP A 129 11.79 8.81 -13.85
N ILE A 130 12.71 8.01 -14.38
CA ILE A 130 13.14 6.75 -13.77
C ILE A 130 13.84 7.00 -12.42
N GLY A 131 14.67 8.04 -12.35
CA GLY A 131 15.48 8.37 -11.19
C GLY A 131 14.66 8.54 -9.90
N SER A 132 13.52 9.22 -9.97
CA SER A 132 12.68 9.47 -8.81
C SER A 132 11.59 8.42 -8.59
N TYR A 133 11.12 7.73 -9.63
CA TYR A 133 9.83 7.00 -9.58
C TYR A 133 9.87 5.53 -10.03
N ALA A 134 11.02 4.98 -10.42
CA ALA A 134 11.08 3.63 -10.99
C ALA A 134 11.71 2.57 -10.07
N CYS A 135 11.49 2.58 -8.74
CA CYS A 135 12.03 1.50 -7.89
C CYS A 135 11.38 0.16 -8.23
N GLY A 136 10.08 0.15 -8.57
CA GLY A 136 9.35 -1.04 -9.01
C GLY A 136 9.94 -1.64 -10.29
N PRO A 137 9.97 -0.88 -11.42
CA PRO A 137 10.57 -1.34 -12.67
C PRO A 137 12.04 -1.73 -12.51
N THR A 138 12.83 -0.96 -11.78
CA THR A 138 14.26 -1.28 -11.57
C THR A 138 14.42 -2.56 -10.75
N SER A 139 13.61 -2.77 -9.71
CA SER A 139 13.59 -4.02 -8.94
C SER A 139 13.20 -5.22 -9.81
N MET A 140 12.17 -5.07 -10.65
CA MET A 140 11.74 -6.14 -11.55
C MET A 140 12.75 -6.41 -12.67
N ALA A 141 13.46 -5.38 -13.16
CA ALA A 141 14.56 -5.53 -14.09
C ALA A 141 15.67 -6.39 -13.48
N MET A 142 16.08 -6.10 -12.23
CA MET A 142 17.05 -6.94 -11.51
C MET A 142 16.57 -8.39 -11.37
N VAL A 143 15.32 -8.60 -10.92
CA VAL A 143 14.76 -9.95 -10.73
C VAL A 143 14.71 -10.74 -12.04
N ILE A 144 14.21 -10.14 -13.12
CA ILE A 144 14.02 -10.81 -14.40
C ILE A 144 15.36 -11.09 -15.08
N SER A 145 16.28 -10.12 -15.09
CA SER A 145 17.63 -10.32 -15.64
C SER A 145 18.45 -11.34 -14.86
N SER A 146 18.15 -11.55 -13.58
CA SER A 146 18.85 -12.56 -12.75
C SER A 146 18.24 -13.96 -12.86
N LEU A 147 16.92 -14.07 -12.95
CA LEU A 147 16.22 -15.36 -12.93
C LEU A 147 15.89 -15.92 -14.33
N THR A 148 16.00 -15.10 -15.38
CA THR A 148 15.70 -15.51 -16.75
C THR A 148 16.90 -15.33 -17.67
N LYS A 149 16.71 -15.58 -18.96
CA LYS A 149 17.68 -15.23 -20.01
C LYS A 149 17.38 -13.87 -20.65
N ALA A 150 16.31 -13.20 -20.24
CA ALA A 150 15.96 -11.87 -20.73
C ALA A 150 16.87 -10.86 -20.04
N ASP A 151 17.67 -10.14 -20.82
CA ASP A 151 18.43 -8.99 -20.34
C ASP A 151 17.55 -7.75 -20.51
N ILE A 152 16.80 -7.41 -19.45
CA ILE A 152 15.88 -6.27 -19.45
C ILE A 152 16.38 -5.19 -18.50
N ASP A 153 16.73 -4.04 -19.07
CA ASP A 153 17.23 -2.90 -18.30
C ASP A 153 16.09 -2.06 -17.68
N PRO A 154 16.40 -1.10 -16.79
CA PRO A 154 15.37 -0.24 -16.18
C PRO A 154 14.56 0.59 -17.18
N VAL A 155 15.13 0.96 -18.33
CA VAL A 155 14.43 1.73 -19.37
C VAL A 155 13.37 0.88 -20.04
N GLN A 156 13.75 -0.33 -20.45
CA GLN A 156 12.87 -1.30 -21.07
C GLN A 156 11.78 -1.75 -20.11
N MET A 157 12.12 -2.01 -18.84
CA MET A 157 11.13 -2.38 -17.83
C MET A 157 10.17 -1.24 -17.50
N SER A 158 10.67 0.00 -17.39
CA SER A 158 9.82 1.17 -17.13
C SER A 158 8.85 1.43 -18.29
N LYS A 159 9.33 1.30 -19.54
CA LYS A 159 8.46 1.39 -20.72
C LYS A 159 7.41 0.28 -20.72
N TRP A 160 7.81 -0.96 -20.47
CA TRP A 160 6.89 -2.09 -20.42
C TRP A 160 5.84 -1.91 -19.32
N ALA A 161 6.25 -1.48 -18.13
CA ALA A 161 5.36 -1.22 -17.00
C ALA A 161 4.34 -0.13 -17.34
N TYR A 162 4.78 0.96 -17.96
CA TYR A 162 3.90 2.02 -18.45
C TYR A 162 2.89 1.51 -19.49
N ASP A 163 3.36 0.80 -20.52
CA ASP A 163 2.51 0.26 -21.60
C ASP A 163 1.47 -0.75 -21.08
N LYS A 164 1.76 -1.41 -19.96
CA LYS A 164 0.85 -2.36 -19.28
C LYS A 164 -0.04 -1.72 -18.21
N GLY A 165 0.06 -0.41 -18.00
CA GLY A 165 -0.78 0.32 -17.05
C GLY A 165 -0.35 0.17 -15.59
N TYR A 166 0.91 -0.17 -15.32
CA TYR A 166 1.46 -0.31 -13.97
C TYR A 166 2.06 0.99 -13.40
N TRP A 167 2.13 2.05 -14.20
CA TRP A 167 2.64 3.35 -13.78
C TRP A 167 1.56 4.18 -13.08
N CYS A 168 1.92 4.78 -11.95
CA CYS A 168 1.10 5.72 -11.20
C CYS A 168 1.79 7.09 -11.14
N LYS A 169 1.18 8.08 -11.80
CA LYS A 169 1.73 9.43 -11.93
C LYS A 169 2.12 10.04 -10.57
N GLY A 170 3.36 10.53 -10.45
CA GLY A 170 3.91 11.14 -9.25
C GLY A 170 4.05 10.18 -8.04
N SER A 171 3.86 8.88 -8.27
CA SER A 171 3.81 7.85 -7.22
C SER A 171 4.70 6.64 -7.51
N GLY A 172 5.21 6.54 -8.74
CA GLY A 172 5.96 5.39 -9.21
C GLY A 172 5.06 4.30 -9.78
N SER A 173 4.92 3.18 -9.07
CA SER A 173 4.31 1.97 -9.62
C SER A 173 3.21 1.41 -8.74
N TYR A 174 2.16 0.91 -9.38
CA TYR A 174 1.15 0.09 -8.71
C TYR A 174 1.75 -1.21 -8.19
N HIS A 175 1.29 -1.69 -7.04
CA HIS A 175 1.73 -2.97 -6.45
C HIS A 175 1.52 -4.16 -7.39
N SER A 176 0.52 -4.08 -8.27
CA SER A 176 0.23 -5.07 -9.31
C SER A 176 1.36 -5.27 -10.33
N LEU A 177 2.30 -4.31 -10.44
CA LEU A 177 3.49 -4.43 -11.27
C LEU A 177 4.26 -5.71 -10.95
N ILE A 178 4.49 -6.00 -9.68
CA ILE A 178 5.39 -7.07 -9.25
C ILE A 178 4.88 -8.45 -9.70
N PRO A 179 3.66 -8.89 -9.32
CA PRO A 179 3.15 -10.16 -9.80
C PRO A 179 2.84 -10.15 -11.30
N GLY A 180 2.46 -9.00 -11.86
CA GLY A 180 2.16 -8.86 -13.29
C GLY A 180 3.38 -9.06 -14.18
N ALA A 181 4.50 -8.42 -13.83
CA ALA A 181 5.78 -8.58 -14.51
C ALA A 181 6.32 -10.00 -14.31
N ALA A 182 6.37 -10.53 -13.09
CA ALA A 182 6.87 -11.89 -12.84
C ALA A 182 6.17 -12.93 -13.75
N LYS A 183 4.83 -12.92 -13.77
CA LYS A 183 4.04 -13.83 -14.63
C LYS A 183 4.28 -13.61 -16.12
N SER A 184 4.37 -12.35 -16.57
CA SER A 184 4.57 -12.01 -17.98
C SER A 184 5.92 -12.47 -18.52
N PHE A 185 6.94 -12.52 -17.66
CA PHE A 185 8.28 -13.00 -18.00
C PHE A 185 8.49 -14.48 -17.64
N GLY A 186 7.40 -15.21 -17.35
CA GLY A 186 7.41 -16.66 -17.17
C GLY A 186 7.92 -17.15 -15.81
N LEU A 187 8.00 -16.28 -14.81
CA LEU A 187 8.36 -16.60 -13.43
C LEU A 187 7.13 -16.95 -12.60
N ASP A 188 7.33 -17.78 -11.58
CA ASP A 188 6.33 -18.02 -10.55
C ASP A 188 6.41 -16.92 -9.49
N VAL A 189 5.24 -16.52 -8.97
CA VAL A 189 5.12 -15.48 -7.94
C VAL A 189 4.04 -15.82 -6.94
N GLU A 190 4.40 -15.72 -5.66
CA GLU A 190 3.50 -15.92 -4.53
C GLU A 190 3.59 -14.75 -3.56
N GLY A 191 2.42 -14.31 -3.09
CA GLY A 191 2.33 -13.34 -2.01
C GLY A 191 2.70 -13.93 -0.66
N CYS A 192 3.30 -13.12 0.19
CA CYS A 192 3.71 -13.48 1.54
C CYS A 192 3.51 -12.29 2.49
N GLN A 193 2.90 -12.55 3.64
CA GLN A 193 2.69 -11.55 4.68
C GLN A 193 3.91 -11.43 5.58
N SER A 194 4.05 -10.29 6.28
CA SER A 194 5.15 -10.06 7.23
C SER A 194 5.16 -11.04 8.41
N THR A 195 4.01 -11.63 8.75
CA THR A 195 3.90 -12.66 9.78
C THR A 195 4.44 -14.03 9.35
N GLU A 196 4.68 -14.23 8.05
CA GLU A 196 5.11 -15.50 7.47
C GLU A 196 6.64 -15.55 7.32
N THR A 197 7.36 -15.15 8.37
CA THR A 197 8.83 -15.03 8.41
C THR A 197 9.57 -16.23 7.82
N ASN A 198 9.15 -17.44 8.17
CA ASN A 198 9.80 -18.66 7.70
C ASN A 198 9.67 -18.84 6.19
N ARG A 199 8.53 -18.47 5.58
CA ARG A 199 8.36 -18.58 4.12
C ARG A 199 9.32 -17.67 3.36
N ILE A 200 9.60 -16.48 3.91
CA ILE A 200 10.57 -15.55 3.32
C ILE A 200 11.98 -16.13 3.39
N VAL A 201 12.40 -16.60 4.58
CA VAL A 201 13.73 -17.20 4.78
C VAL A 201 13.90 -18.44 3.91
N ASP A 202 12.94 -19.37 3.94
CA ASP A 202 12.98 -20.60 3.15
C ASP A 202 13.07 -20.32 1.65
N ALA A 203 12.33 -19.32 1.17
CA ALA A 203 12.40 -18.89 -0.23
C ALA A 203 13.79 -18.37 -0.60
N LEU A 204 14.37 -17.48 0.22
CA LEU A 204 15.70 -16.92 -0.01
C LEU A 204 16.79 -18.00 0.05
N THR A 205 16.71 -18.93 1.00
CA THR A 205 17.62 -20.09 1.10
C THR A 205 17.47 -21.04 -0.09
N ALA A 206 16.26 -21.17 -0.65
CA ALA A 206 16.00 -21.95 -1.86
C ALA A 206 16.46 -21.26 -3.17
N GLY A 207 17.10 -20.08 -3.08
CA GLY A 207 17.59 -19.34 -4.23
C GLY A 207 16.50 -18.58 -5.00
N LYS A 208 15.33 -18.34 -4.37
CA LYS A 208 14.31 -17.43 -4.88
C LYS A 208 14.66 -16.00 -4.47
N LEU A 209 14.12 -15.03 -5.21
CA LEU A 209 14.20 -13.61 -4.85
C LEU A 209 12.88 -13.17 -4.23
N VAL A 210 12.92 -12.20 -3.33
CA VAL A 210 11.69 -11.62 -2.77
C VAL A 210 11.68 -10.13 -3.03
N VAL A 211 10.70 -9.65 -3.78
CA VAL A 211 10.47 -8.19 -3.87
C VAL A 211 9.68 -7.78 -2.64
N ALA A 212 10.09 -6.70 -1.99
CA ALA A 212 9.40 -6.14 -0.83
C ALA A 212 9.02 -4.68 -1.11
N ILE A 213 7.85 -4.24 -0.63
CA ILE A 213 7.48 -2.82 -0.57
C ILE A 213 7.67 -2.31 0.87
N MET A 214 8.62 -1.40 1.03
CA MET A 214 8.97 -0.78 2.30
C MET A 214 8.16 0.49 2.53
N ALA A 215 7.79 0.73 3.77
CA ALA A 215 7.30 2.00 4.29
C ALA A 215 8.45 2.79 4.94
N LYS A 216 8.11 3.92 5.55
CA LYS A 216 9.06 4.83 6.19
C LYS A 216 9.95 4.09 7.21
N GLY A 217 11.26 4.24 7.06
CA GLY A 217 12.27 3.58 7.88
C GLY A 217 13.68 3.77 7.35
N HIS A 218 14.51 2.73 7.42
CA HIS A 218 15.90 2.77 6.98
C HIS A 218 16.04 2.82 5.45
N PHE A 219 15.09 2.25 4.71
CA PHE A 219 15.17 2.16 3.25
C PHE A 219 14.60 3.38 2.52
N THR A 220 13.70 4.13 3.16
CA THR A 220 12.96 5.21 2.53
C THR A 220 12.24 6.09 3.55
N ALA A 221 11.94 7.34 3.18
CA ALA A 221 11.02 8.20 3.93
C ALA A 221 9.54 7.94 3.62
N SER A 222 9.24 7.18 2.55
CA SER A 222 7.90 6.93 2.02
C SER A 222 7.75 5.47 1.53
N GLY A 223 7.20 5.23 0.34
CA GLY A 223 7.15 3.90 -0.29
C GLY A 223 8.43 3.59 -1.07
N HIS A 224 8.96 2.36 -0.98
CA HIS A 224 10.12 1.94 -1.78
C HIS A 224 10.17 0.43 -2.01
N PHE A 225 10.26 0.02 -3.28
CA PHE A 225 10.48 -1.37 -3.65
C PHE A 225 11.96 -1.72 -3.55
N ILE A 226 12.26 -2.85 -2.93
CA ILE A 226 13.60 -3.44 -2.84
C ILE A 226 13.55 -4.92 -3.18
N VAL A 227 14.71 -5.52 -3.46
CA VAL A 227 14.84 -6.96 -3.71
C VAL A 227 15.65 -7.60 -2.58
N LEU A 228 15.08 -8.59 -1.90
CA LEU A 228 15.80 -9.47 -0.98
C LEU A 228 16.41 -10.62 -1.81
N ARG A 229 17.71 -10.85 -1.62
CA ARG A 229 18.52 -11.71 -2.51
C ARG A 229 19.21 -12.89 -1.82
N GLY A 230 19.12 -13.00 -0.51
CA GLY A 230 19.66 -14.14 0.23
C GLY A 230 19.66 -13.94 1.74
N VAL A 231 20.12 -14.99 2.42
CA VAL A 231 20.32 -15.02 3.87
C VAL A 231 21.77 -15.41 4.14
N THR A 232 22.48 -14.65 4.96
CA THR A 232 23.86 -14.97 5.36
C THR A 232 23.90 -16.15 6.31
N LYS A 233 25.09 -16.70 6.57
CA LYS A 233 25.30 -17.78 7.54
C LYS A 233 24.87 -17.38 8.96
N GLU A 234 24.96 -16.08 9.25
CA GLU A 234 24.59 -15.44 10.50
C GLU A 234 23.09 -15.08 10.56
N GLY A 235 22.31 -15.42 9.52
CA GLY A 235 20.87 -15.18 9.48
C GLY A 235 20.45 -13.76 9.08
N LYS A 236 21.39 -12.94 8.56
CA LYS A 236 21.08 -11.58 8.07
C LYS A 236 20.55 -11.64 6.65
N ILE A 237 19.70 -10.68 6.30
CA ILE A 237 19.14 -10.54 4.96
C ILE A 237 20.04 -9.67 4.10
N LEU A 238 20.23 -10.08 2.87
CA LEU A 238 20.93 -9.33 1.85
C LEU A 238 19.94 -8.68 0.89
N VAL A 239 20.19 -7.42 0.55
CA VAL A 239 19.27 -6.60 -0.26
C VAL A 239 19.98 -6.12 -1.52
N ALA A 240 19.24 -6.03 -2.62
CA ALA A 240 19.56 -5.21 -3.79
C ALA A 240 18.53 -4.08 -3.84
N ASP A 241 18.97 -2.90 -3.40
CA ASP A 241 18.15 -1.70 -3.34
C ASP A 241 18.35 -0.89 -4.62
N PRO A 242 17.27 -0.62 -5.39
CA PRO A 242 17.37 0.05 -6.68
C PRO A 242 17.76 1.52 -6.56
N ALA A 243 17.82 2.11 -5.37
CA ALA A 243 18.22 3.51 -5.16
C ALA A 243 19.51 3.67 -4.35
N SER A 244 20.05 2.60 -3.76
CA SER A 244 21.24 2.70 -2.92
C SER A 244 22.15 1.48 -3.06
N ARG A 245 23.33 1.70 -3.65
CA ARG A 245 24.38 0.69 -3.64
C ARG A 245 24.89 0.43 -2.22
N LYS A 246 25.01 1.49 -1.41
CA LYS A 246 25.45 1.41 -0.02
C LYS A 246 24.55 0.53 0.84
N ARG A 247 23.22 0.63 0.71
CA ARG A 247 22.28 -0.28 1.41
C ARG A 247 22.36 -1.70 0.86
N SER A 248 22.68 -1.85 -0.42
CA SER A 248 22.87 -3.15 -1.06
C SER A 248 24.14 -3.89 -0.60
N ASP A 249 25.17 -3.16 -0.20
CA ASP A 249 26.42 -3.73 0.35
C ASP A 249 26.34 -4.06 1.86
N GLN A 250 25.22 -3.73 2.51
CA GLN A 250 24.98 -3.99 3.94
C GLN A 250 24.24 -5.30 4.19
N GLU A 251 24.34 -5.79 5.43
CA GLU A 251 23.56 -6.90 5.98
C GLU A 251 22.46 -6.37 6.89
N TRP A 252 21.25 -6.89 6.76
CA TRP A 252 20.08 -6.38 7.46
C TRP A 252 19.50 -7.41 8.42
N ASP A 253 19.09 -6.98 9.61
CA ASP A 253 18.24 -7.81 10.45
C ASP A 253 16.88 -8.01 9.80
N LEU A 254 16.40 -9.26 9.75
CA LEU A 254 15.09 -9.57 9.17
C LEU A 254 13.98 -8.79 9.87
N SER A 255 14.08 -8.56 11.19
CA SER A 255 13.10 -7.76 11.94
C SER A 255 12.95 -6.34 11.39
N ILE A 256 14.05 -5.68 10.97
CA ILE A 256 13.99 -4.34 10.38
C ILE A 256 13.12 -4.37 9.12
N ILE A 257 13.33 -5.37 8.26
CA ILE A 257 12.58 -5.51 7.02
C ILE A 257 11.10 -5.81 7.31
N LEU A 258 10.81 -6.67 8.28
CA LEU A 258 9.42 -7.02 8.64
C LEU A 258 8.68 -5.85 9.28
N ASP A 259 9.33 -5.08 10.15
CA ASP A 259 8.75 -3.96 10.88
C ASP A 259 8.49 -2.77 9.94
N GLU A 260 9.33 -2.60 8.92
CA GLU A 260 9.25 -1.51 7.95
C GLU A 260 8.53 -1.89 6.66
N ALA A 261 8.10 -3.14 6.49
CA ALA A 261 7.27 -3.54 5.35
C ALA A 261 5.92 -2.81 5.37
N SER A 262 5.42 -2.44 4.18
CA SER A 262 4.13 -1.75 4.07
C SER A 262 2.98 -2.59 4.61
N ARG A 263 2.18 -2.01 5.49
CA ARG A 263 0.96 -2.65 6.03
C ARG A 263 -0.24 -2.55 5.09
N ASN A 264 -0.14 -1.73 4.05
CA ASN A 264 -1.22 -1.44 3.10
C ASN A 264 -0.84 -1.90 1.68
N ALA A 265 0.02 -2.91 1.56
CA ALA A 265 0.33 -3.51 0.28
C ALA A 265 -0.83 -4.38 -0.20
N GLY A 266 -1.19 -4.29 -1.47
CA GLY A 266 -2.09 -5.25 -2.09
C GLY A 266 -1.42 -6.01 -3.21
N SER A 267 -2.21 -6.61 -4.10
CA SER A 267 -1.72 -7.56 -5.12
C SER A 267 -0.85 -8.70 -4.54
N GLY A 268 -1.11 -9.12 -3.29
CA GLY A 268 -0.39 -10.19 -2.60
C GLY A 268 0.86 -9.75 -1.82
N GLY A 269 1.14 -8.45 -1.73
CA GLY A 269 2.25 -7.92 -0.92
C GLY A 269 2.02 -8.05 0.59
N PRO A 270 2.96 -7.55 1.42
CA PRO A 270 4.08 -6.68 1.03
C PRO A 270 5.33 -7.40 0.50
N PHE A 271 5.35 -8.74 0.55
CA PHE A 271 6.44 -9.54 0.01
C PHE A 271 5.93 -10.41 -1.15
N TRP A 272 6.66 -10.40 -2.26
CA TRP A 272 6.40 -11.27 -3.41
C TRP A 272 7.58 -12.19 -3.63
N ILE A 273 7.39 -13.47 -3.31
CA ILE A 273 8.38 -14.52 -3.52
C ILE A 273 8.36 -14.91 -5.00
N ILE A 274 9.50 -14.76 -5.68
CA ILE A 274 9.63 -14.96 -7.12
C ILE A 274 10.70 -16.00 -7.41
N GLY A 275 10.36 -17.00 -8.21
CA GLY A 275 11.25 -18.10 -8.58
C GLY A 275 11.08 -18.56 -10.03
N LYS A 276 12.03 -19.37 -10.48
CA LYS A 276 11.91 -20.12 -11.74
C LYS A 276 10.83 -21.20 -11.59
N LYS A 277 10.15 -21.51 -12.69
CA LYS A 277 9.27 -22.68 -12.82
C LYS A 277 10.06 -23.99 -12.75
#